data_AF-A0A6A7N5R1-F1
#
_entry.id   AF-A0A6A7N5R1-F1
#
_cell.length_a   1.000
_cell.length_b   1.000
_cell.length_c   1.000
_cell.angle_alpha   90.00
_cell.angle_beta   90.00
_cell.angle_gamma   90.00
#
_symmetry.space_group_name_H-M   'P 1'
#
loop_
_entity.id
_entity.type
_entity.pdbx_description
1 polymer ?
#
loop_
_entity_poly.entity_id
_entity_poly.type
_entity_poly.pdbx_seq_one_letter_code
_entity_poly.pdbx_strand_id
1 'polypeptide(L)'
;MQKPVIRYLHLTPDSDLPALEGLSQFKAVLVVEADVAEMTMWETSRALVAAGCAYALAWGKECEQWHDAIDDAYLEATNYEDVPEEQHVVTTWHEDEELSEVFWFAQHRAVHPAHELRETLILHIADTPRREELEAEYRDA
;
A
#
# COMPACT_ATOMS: atom_id res chain seq x y z
N MET A 1 14.10 -12.35 16.20
CA MET A 1 13.45 -11.61 15.10
C MET A 1 13.07 -10.23 15.63
N GLN A 2 13.46 -9.16 14.93
CA GLN A 2 12.96 -7.82 15.25
C GLN A 2 11.48 -7.74 14.84
N LYS A 3 10.68 -6.99 15.60
CA LYS A 3 9.26 -6.78 15.27
C LYS A 3 9.15 -5.95 13.98
N PRO A 4 8.16 -6.21 13.11
CA PRO A 4 7.87 -5.36 11.95
C PRO A 4 7.62 -3.92 12.42
N VAL A 5 8.13 -2.95 11.67
CA VAL A 5 7.86 -1.53 11.93
C VAL A 5 6.61 -1.14 11.17
N ILE A 6 5.57 -0.79 11.91
CA ILE A 6 4.30 -0.30 11.35
C ILE A 6 4.35 1.22 11.34
N ARG A 7 3.97 1.81 10.22
CA ARG A 7 3.73 3.25 10.09
C ARG A 7 2.29 3.47 9.66
N TYR A 8 1.62 4.42 10.27
CA TYR A 8 0.28 4.82 9.87
C TYR A 8 0.29 6.20 9.25
N LEU A 9 -0.33 6.32 8.08
CA LEU A 9 -0.61 7.58 7.41
C LEU A 9 -2.11 7.67 7.09
N HIS A 10 -2.74 8.77 7.52
CA HIS A 10 -4.12 9.09 7.16
C HIS A 10 -4.13 10.17 6.11
N LEU A 11 -4.97 9.99 5.09
CA LEU A 11 -5.31 10.98 4.08
C LEU A 11 -6.82 11.14 4.03
N THR A 12 -7.29 12.37 3.81
CA THR A 12 -8.66 12.58 3.30
C THR A 12 -8.67 12.31 1.78
N PRO A 13 -9.85 12.10 1.15
CA PRO A 13 -9.94 11.76 -0.27
C PRO A 13 -9.32 12.77 -1.23
N ASP A 14 -9.23 14.03 -0.81
CA ASP A 14 -8.66 15.14 -1.58
C ASP A 14 -7.21 15.47 -1.20
N SER A 15 -6.60 14.69 -0.31
CA SER A 15 -5.23 14.93 0.15
C SER A 15 -4.20 14.27 -0.76
N ASP A 16 -3.15 15.00 -1.09
CA ASP A 16 -1.98 14.44 -1.75
C ASP A 16 -1.17 13.54 -0.79
N LEU A 17 -0.49 12.53 -1.34
CA LEU A 17 0.45 11.73 -0.57
C LEU A 17 1.68 12.60 -0.18
N PRO A 18 1.97 12.80 1.11
CA PRO A 18 3.18 13.49 1.54
C PRO A 18 4.44 12.67 1.22
N ALA A 19 5.59 13.33 1.23
CA ALA A 19 6.87 12.64 1.12
C ALA A 19 7.03 11.59 2.23
N LEU A 20 7.28 10.34 1.83
CA LEU A 20 7.43 9.19 2.70
C LEU A 20 8.88 9.04 3.19
N GLU A 21 9.39 10.07 3.88
CA GLU A 21 10.78 10.12 4.31
C GLU A 21 11.14 8.97 5.26
N GLY A 22 12.29 8.34 4.98
CA GLY A 22 12.83 7.26 5.81
C GLY A 22 12.07 5.94 5.67
N LEU A 23 11.23 5.79 4.64
CA LEU A 23 10.80 4.50 4.11
C LEU A 23 11.71 4.12 2.93
N SER A 24 12.09 2.85 2.85
CA SER A 24 12.79 2.30 1.67
C SER A 24 12.40 0.84 1.49
N GLN A 25 11.93 0.46 0.30
CA GLN A 25 11.50 -0.92 0.00
C GLN A 25 10.54 -1.44 1.07
N PHE A 26 9.33 -0.88 1.05
CA PHE A 26 8.32 -1.13 2.06
C PHE A 26 7.08 -1.79 1.46
N LYS A 27 6.24 -2.32 2.36
CA LYS A 27 4.90 -2.82 2.03
C LYS A 27 3.87 -1.75 2.33
N ALA A 28 2.93 -1.51 1.44
CA ALA A 28 1.77 -0.66 1.67
C ALA A 28 0.51 -1.53 1.81
N VAL A 29 -0.25 -1.32 2.87
CA VAL A 29 -1.65 -1.76 2.93
C VAL A 29 -2.51 -0.51 2.77
N LEU A 30 -3.19 -0.41 1.64
CA LEU A 30 -4.13 0.66 1.33
C LEU A 30 -5.48 0.26 1.91
N VAL A 31 -5.94 1.03 2.90
CA VAL A 31 -7.25 0.90 3.53
C VAL A 31 -8.08 2.08 3.03
N VAL A 32 -8.93 1.83 2.02
CA VAL A 32 -9.70 2.89 1.34
C VAL A 32 -11.16 2.80 1.73
N GLU A 33 -11.64 3.74 2.53
CA GLU A 33 -13.01 3.76 3.05
C GLU A 33 -13.85 4.93 2.49
N ALA A 34 -13.25 5.77 1.65
CA ALA A 34 -13.90 6.92 1.02
C ALA A 34 -13.76 6.91 -0.50
N ASP A 35 -14.65 7.62 -1.19
CA ASP A 35 -14.61 7.74 -2.66
C ASP A 35 -13.50 8.72 -3.05
N VAL A 36 -12.56 8.29 -3.88
CA VAL A 36 -11.38 9.07 -4.26
C VAL A 36 -11.47 9.38 -5.75
N ALA A 37 -11.18 10.63 -6.13
CA ALA A 37 -11.15 10.98 -7.54
C ALA A 37 -10.04 10.23 -8.27
N GLU A 38 -10.31 9.79 -9.50
CA GLU A 38 -9.35 9.04 -10.34
C GLU A 38 -7.99 9.73 -10.44
N MET A 39 -7.97 11.06 -10.57
CA MET A 39 -6.74 11.85 -10.62
C MET A 39 -5.93 11.74 -9.31
N THR A 40 -6.58 11.82 -8.15
CA THR A 40 -5.90 11.68 -6.84
C THR A 40 -5.41 10.25 -6.62
N MET A 41 -6.19 9.25 -7.05
CA MET A 41 -5.78 7.84 -7.03
C MET A 41 -4.50 7.63 -7.85
N TRP A 42 -4.48 8.20 -9.06
CA TRP A 42 -3.35 8.11 -9.96
C TRP A 42 -2.09 8.80 -9.41
N GLU A 43 -2.23 10.01 -8.89
CA GLU A 43 -1.12 10.75 -8.28
C GLU A 43 -0.57 10.05 -7.04
N THR A 44 -1.46 9.50 -6.20
CA THR A 44 -1.07 8.70 -5.02
C THR A 44 -0.31 7.44 -5.42
N SER A 45 -0.78 6.74 -6.46
CA SER A 45 -0.15 5.51 -6.96
C SER A 45 1.26 5.77 -7.48
N ARG A 46 1.44 6.82 -8.29
CA ARG A 46 2.77 7.29 -8.73
C ARG A 46 3.67 7.66 -7.56
N ALA A 47 3.14 8.36 -6.56
CA ALA A 47 3.90 8.77 -5.40
C ALA A 47 4.34 7.56 -4.54
N LEU A 48 3.51 6.52 -4.39
CA LEU A 48 3.86 5.28 -3.72
C LEU A 48 5.00 4.53 -4.43
N VAL A 49 4.90 4.39 -5.76
CA VAL A 49 5.95 3.76 -6.58
C VAL A 49 7.26 4.55 -6.46
N ALA A 50 7.20 5.87 -6.62
CA ALA A 50 8.37 6.74 -6.51
C ALA A 50 9.01 6.73 -5.11
N ALA A 51 8.21 6.50 -4.05
CA ALA A 51 8.69 6.35 -2.68
C ALA A 51 9.36 4.98 -2.41
N GLY A 52 9.32 4.05 -3.37
CA GLY A 52 9.90 2.71 -3.21
C GLY A 52 8.97 1.71 -2.52
N CYS A 53 7.65 1.84 -2.74
CA CYS A 53 6.73 0.74 -2.44
C CYS A 53 7.15 -0.49 -3.26
N ALA A 54 7.35 -1.63 -2.60
CA ALA A 54 7.72 -2.89 -3.25
C ALA A 54 6.57 -3.92 -3.22
N TYR A 55 5.60 -3.73 -2.33
CA TYR A 55 4.43 -4.59 -2.25
C TYR A 55 3.22 -3.78 -1.81
N ALA A 56 2.17 -3.69 -2.62
CA ALA A 56 0.93 -3.01 -2.27
C ALA A 56 -0.24 -3.98 -2.16
N LEU A 57 -1.03 -3.84 -1.11
CA LEU A 57 -2.27 -4.58 -0.89
C LEU A 57 -3.40 -3.56 -0.83
N ALA A 58 -4.37 -3.66 -1.73
CA ALA A 58 -5.51 -2.77 -1.77
C ALA A 58 -6.74 -3.45 -1.13
N TRP A 59 -7.38 -2.75 -0.20
CA TRP A 59 -8.62 -3.18 0.44
C TRP A 59 -9.62 -2.03 0.54
N GLY A 60 -10.91 -2.37 0.49
CA GLY A 60 -12.01 -1.43 0.61
C GLY A 60 -12.49 -0.93 -0.75
N LYS A 61 -12.93 0.33 -0.79
CA LYS A 61 -13.55 0.92 -1.98
C LYS A 61 -12.60 0.91 -3.17
N GLU A 62 -13.09 0.39 -4.29
CA GLU A 62 -12.38 0.40 -5.58
C GLU A 62 -10.98 -0.23 -5.51
N CYS A 63 -10.78 -1.23 -4.64
CA CYS A 63 -9.46 -1.81 -4.41
C CYS A 63 -8.82 -2.43 -5.66
N GLU A 64 -9.61 -3.01 -6.58
CA GLU A 64 -9.12 -3.47 -7.87
C GLU A 64 -8.60 -2.29 -8.72
N GLN A 65 -9.29 -1.16 -8.74
CA GLN A 65 -8.84 0.04 -9.46
C GLN A 65 -7.55 0.63 -8.84
N TRP A 66 -7.42 0.61 -7.51
CA TRP A 66 -6.17 0.98 -6.84
C TRP A 66 -5.02 0.05 -7.19
N HIS A 67 -5.28 -1.25 -7.29
CA HIS A 67 -4.30 -2.23 -7.75
C HIS A 67 -3.84 -1.92 -9.18
N ASP A 68 -4.79 -1.75 -10.12
CA ASP A 68 -4.50 -1.41 -11.51
C ASP A 68 -3.72 -0.09 -11.63
N ALA A 69 -4.10 0.94 -10.87
CA ALA A 69 -3.43 2.23 -10.87
C ALA A 69 -1.98 2.16 -10.37
N ILE A 70 -1.68 1.29 -9.41
CA ILE A 70 -0.30 1.08 -8.93
C ILE A 70 0.51 0.30 -9.97
N ASP A 71 -0.07 -0.70 -10.61
CA ASP A 71 0.59 -1.47 -11.68
C ASP A 71 0.92 -0.58 -12.88
N ASP A 72 -0.02 0.24 -13.33
CA ASP A 72 0.19 1.18 -14.42
C ASP A 72 1.24 2.25 -14.05
N ALA A 73 1.22 2.75 -12.81
CA ALA A 73 2.24 3.68 -12.32
C ALA A 73 3.64 3.05 -12.25
N TYR A 74 3.72 1.77 -11.88
CA TYR A 74 4.96 1.00 -11.91
C TYR A 74 5.49 0.85 -13.34
N LEU A 75 4.64 0.44 -14.29
CA LEU A 75 5.01 0.29 -15.69
C LEU A 75 5.46 1.62 -16.30
N GLU A 76 4.79 2.72 -15.98
CA GLU A 76 5.22 4.06 -16.39
C GLU A 76 6.60 4.40 -15.83
N ALA A 77 6.83 4.14 -14.53
CA ALA A 77 8.09 4.45 -13.86
C ALA A 77 9.29 3.65 -14.41
N THR A 78 9.05 2.43 -14.89
CA THR A 78 10.06 1.58 -15.55
C THR A 78 10.14 1.77 -17.05
N ASN A 79 9.36 2.71 -17.63
CA ASN A 79 9.25 2.89 -19.07
C ASN A 79 8.89 1.59 -19.81
N TYR A 80 8.09 0.72 -19.17
CA TYR A 80 7.67 -0.59 -19.66
C TYR A 80 8.84 -1.54 -20.00
N GLU A 81 10.01 -1.30 -19.42
CA GLU A 81 11.19 -2.15 -19.60
C GLU A 81 11.15 -3.35 -18.64
N ASP A 82 11.81 -4.42 -19.04
CA ASP A 82 12.05 -5.57 -18.17
C ASP A 82 13.17 -5.21 -17.18
N VAL A 83 12.79 -4.97 -15.93
CA VAL A 83 13.70 -4.59 -14.85
C VAL A 83 14.00 -5.78 -13.94
N PRO A 84 15.13 -5.78 -13.20
CA PRO A 84 15.43 -6.81 -12.22
C PRO A 84 14.31 -7.00 -11.20
N GLU A 85 14.13 -8.21 -10.69
CA GLU A 85 13.08 -8.54 -9.71
C GLU A 85 13.13 -7.64 -8.46
N GLU A 86 14.30 -7.14 -8.08
CA GLU A 86 14.48 -6.18 -6.98
C GLU A 86 13.78 -4.83 -7.21
N GLN A 87 13.34 -4.53 -8.42
CA GLN A 87 12.65 -3.29 -8.76
C GLN A 87 11.16 -3.53 -9.02
N HIS A 88 10.69 -4.78 -8.99
CA HIS A 88 9.29 -5.08 -9.19
C HIS A 88 8.46 -4.54 -8.04
N VAL A 89 7.28 -4.04 -8.39
CA VAL A 89 6.21 -3.78 -7.43
C VAL A 89 5.26 -4.95 -7.54
N VAL A 90 4.98 -5.62 -6.42
CA VAL A 90 3.97 -6.67 -6.37
C VAL A 90 2.68 -6.08 -5.82
N THR A 91 1.57 -6.31 -6.48
CA THR A 91 0.29 -5.75 -6.08
C THR A 91 -0.77 -6.84 -5.93
N THR A 92 -1.66 -6.68 -4.96
CA THR A 92 -2.84 -7.53 -4.77
C THR A 92 -4.04 -6.67 -4.37
N TRP A 93 -5.24 -7.11 -4.72
CA TRP A 93 -6.49 -6.51 -4.26
C TRP A 93 -7.33 -7.53 -3.49
N HIS A 94 -8.12 -7.04 -2.55
CA HIS A 94 -8.83 -7.85 -1.55
C HIS A 94 -10.27 -7.33 -1.39
N GLU A 95 -11.11 -7.53 -2.41
CA GLU A 95 -12.48 -6.97 -2.45
C GLU A 95 -13.47 -7.68 -1.51
N ASP A 96 -13.38 -9.01 -1.43
CA ASP A 96 -14.33 -9.86 -0.69
C ASP A 96 -13.79 -10.35 0.66
N GLU A 97 -12.68 -9.81 1.13
CA GLU A 97 -12.01 -10.25 2.37
C GLU A 97 -12.23 -9.25 3.52
N GLU A 98 -12.27 -9.76 4.74
CA GLU A 98 -12.27 -8.88 5.92
C GLU A 98 -10.90 -8.22 6.10
N LEU A 99 -10.86 -6.99 6.62
CA LEU A 99 -9.60 -6.26 6.79
C LEU A 99 -8.58 -7.02 7.65
N SER A 100 -9.04 -7.70 8.70
CA SER A 100 -8.21 -8.58 9.53
C SER A 100 -7.53 -9.71 8.73
N GLU A 101 -8.19 -10.27 7.71
CA GLU A 101 -7.62 -11.29 6.83
C GLU A 101 -6.55 -10.69 5.91
N VAL A 102 -6.78 -9.47 5.40
CA VAL A 102 -5.79 -8.73 4.62
C VAL A 102 -4.56 -8.40 5.45
N PHE A 103 -4.73 -7.96 6.71
CA PHE A 103 -3.62 -7.73 7.62
C PHE A 103 -2.87 -9.02 7.95
N TRP A 104 -3.59 -10.14 8.16
CA TRP A 104 -2.95 -11.44 8.33
C TRP A 104 -2.14 -11.84 7.09
N PHE A 105 -2.71 -11.67 5.90
CA PHE A 105 -2.04 -11.92 4.64
C PHE A 105 -0.80 -11.02 4.48
N ALA A 106 -0.91 -9.74 4.80
CA ALA A 106 0.20 -8.79 4.79
C ALA A 106 1.33 -9.25 5.71
N GLN A 107 1.05 -9.81 6.88
CA GLN A 107 2.10 -10.29 7.79
C GLN A 107 2.71 -11.63 7.39
N HIS A 108 1.91 -12.54 6.82
CA HIS A 108 2.30 -13.95 6.72
C HIS A 108 2.49 -14.46 5.28
N ARG A 109 1.95 -13.76 4.27
CA ARG A 109 1.86 -14.26 2.89
C ARG A 109 2.37 -13.28 1.83
N ALA A 110 2.28 -11.97 2.08
CA ALA A 110 2.82 -10.95 1.20
C ALA A 110 4.35 -10.92 1.25
N VAL A 111 4.98 -11.86 0.54
CA VAL A 111 6.44 -12.01 0.45
C VAL A 111 6.88 -11.52 -0.92
N HIS A 112 7.79 -10.55 -0.93
CA HIS A 112 8.43 -10.09 -2.17
C HIS A 112 9.50 -11.10 -2.59
N PRO A 113 9.60 -11.48 -3.89
CA PRO A 113 10.54 -12.51 -4.34
C PRO A 113 12.01 -12.16 -4.06
N ALA A 114 12.34 -10.86 -4.13
CA ALA A 114 13.71 -10.38 -4.00
C ALA A 114 14.04 -9.63 -2.69
N HIS A 115 13.04 -9.29 -1.85
CA HIS A 115 13.23 -8.41 -0.68
C HIS A 115 12.67 -8.98 0.62
N GLU A 116 13.41 -8.77 1.72
CA GLU A 116 12.87 -8.91 3.07
C GLU A 116 12.26 -7.56 3.51
N LEU A 117 10.95 -7.38 3.26
CA LEU A 117 10.24 -6.15 3.61
C LEU A 117 9.94 -6.09 5.11
N ARG A 118 10.57 -5.16 5.83
CA ARG A 118 10.44 -5.02 7.30
C ARG A 118 9.55 -3.87 7.75
N GLU A 119 9.30 -2.92 6.86
CA GLU A 119 8.44 -1.78 7.11
C GLU A 119 7.10 -1.98 6.40
N THR A 120 6.01 -1.77 7.14
CA THR A 120 4.66 -1.73 6.57
C THR A 120 4.05 -0.36 6.83
N LEU A 121 3.62 0.29 5.76
CA LEU A 121 2.79 1.48 5.77
C LEU A 121 1.33 1.06 5.69
N ILE A 122 0.53 1.44 6.68
CA ILE A 122 -0.92 1.46 6.59
C ILE A 122 -1.29 2.84 6.03
N LEU A 123 -1.67 2.88 4.76
CA LEU A 123 -2.19 4.08 4.10
C LEU A 123 -3.71 4.06 4.20
N HIS A 124 -4.24 4.85 5.12
CA HIS A 124 -5.67 4.92 5.41
C HIS A 124 -6.29 6.15 4.75
N ILE A 125 -7.15 5.92 3.75
CA ILE A 125 -7.85 6.99 3.02
C ILE A 125 -9.32 6.99 3.44
N ALA A 126 -9.68 7.97 4.26
CA ALA A 126 -11.02 8.07 4.85
C ALA A 126 -11.32 9.50 5.31
N ASP A 127 -12.59 9.79 5.60
CA ASP A 127 -13.00 11.09 6.16
C ASP A 127 -12.46 11.33 7.57
N THR A 128 -12.30 10.27 8.37
CA THR A 128 -11.86 10.35 9.77
C THR A 128 -10.76 9.33 10.05
N PRO A 129 -9.67 9.70 10.76
CA PRO A 129 -8.59 8.78 11.08
C PRO A 129 -9.01 7.71 12.10
N ARG A 130 -8.51 6.48 11.92
CA ARG A 130 -8.71 5.31 12.81
C ARG A 130 -7.38 4.66 13.23
N ARG A 131 -6.36 5.49 13.50
CA ARG A 131 -4.97 5.04 13.77
C ARG A 131 -4.88 3.91 14.78
N GLU A 132 -5.39 4.15 15.99
CA GLU A 132 -5.22 3.21 17.11
C GLU A 132 -5.87 1.86 16.84
N GLU A 133 -7.03 1.87 16.18
CA GLU A 133 -7.77 0.69 15.79
C GLU A 133 -7.03 -0.11 14.72
N LEU A 134 -6.65 0.53 13.62
CA LEU A 134 -5.97 -0.13 12.50
C LEU A 134 -4.58 -0.65 12.87
N GLU A 135 -3.82 0.10 13.69
CA GLU A 135 -2.53 -0.38 14.21
C GLU A 135 -2.71 -1.53 15.21
N ALA A 136 -3.82 -1.59 15.96
CA ALA A 136 -4.10 -2.69 16.87
C ALA A 136 -4.53 -3.94 16.09
N GLU A 137 -5.46 -3.80 15.16
CA GLU A 137 -5.94 -4.88 14.30
C GLU A 137 -4.81 -5.49 13.48
N TYR A 138 -3.92 -4.66 12.91
CA TYR A 138 -2.73 -5.15 12.23
C TYR A 138 -1.80 -5.94 13.17
N ARG A 139 -1.63 -5.51 14.43
CA ARG A 139 -0.75 -6.19 15.39
C ARG A 139 -1.34 -7.52 15.89
N ASP A 140 -2.66 -7.63 15.90
CA ASP A 140 -3.38 -8.79 16.43
C ASP A 140 -3.75 -9.82 15.34
N ALA A 141 -3.58 -9.46 14.07
CA ALA A 141 -3.78 -10.34 12.91
C ALA A 141 -2.81 -11.53 12.92
#